data_AF-K9G8I4-F1
#
_entry.id   AF-K9G8I4-F1
#
_cell.length_a   1.000
_cell.length_b   1.000
_cell.length_c   1.000
_cell.angle_alpha   90.00
_cell.angle_beta   90.00
_cell.angle_gamma   90.00
#
_symmetry.space_group_name_H-M   'P 1'
#
loop_
_entity.id
_entity.type
_entity.pdbx_description
1 polymer ?
#
loop_
_entity_poly.entity_id
_entity_poly.type
_entity_poly.pdbx_seq_one_letter_code
_entity_poly.pdbx_strand_id
1 'polypeptide(L)'
;MELRRLEDVYCHKYIVSVDLVEHGTVLAVSHDDSSITYYDTRTMSVLDGLDNSTTVTCLAQAGFHYPLETSGLHIAFSPNACVAVTLDIDGNMQLRVMEHSFGSTEGLYDEKAQITFISEVYRALPVNCNFTAEQDKLMSHPYIPRCLSLQAGLGFKGRLKRRNLSSAVPWASLQLRHASVLFAYFFQYNKGGQTESHDPDVLRMVLGNTKWTLDFSHFILNEIFDMADDFEDVFNDPEAFTQKLKNSSSLPLLILLSSMSRAFLRFICRGLRGVHAGYTSANPASLIGDSRIYYTEICQTLESSPVRIDVYEKFLAGVDSAVKHAYQGAGFGDAERPGPEKELLVNARIPPVLTTAVATLLRQTVPALKLEINRMAIYLGDYSWLGSGNDRRTALYRKQREVDILKKCPLRPPLPLGNDGRVAPLKKRRCVRCCEVSGDTNLPRSLLSFKMIAKLGLLRSCLCGGMWVLEMDTGDLAVTTGSAHGNRISQT
;
A
#
# COMPACT_ATOMS: atom_id res chain seq x y z
N MET A 1 33.13 26.50 15.20
CA MET A 1 31.71 26.70 14.85
C MET A 1 31.35 28.07 15.40
N GLU A 2 31.29 29.09 14.55
CA GLU A 2 30.92 30.44 14.97
C GLU A 2 29.39 30.55 14.97
N LEU A 3 28.81 30.84 16.14
CA LEU A 3 27.38 31.07 16.28
C LEU A 3 27.07 32.51 15.84
N ARG A 4 26.22 32.68 14.83
CA ARG A 4 25.75 34.00 14.37
C ARG A 4 24.43 34.34 15.06
N ARG A 5 24.41 35.43 15.83
CA ARG A 5 23.18 35.97 16.44
C ARG A 5 22.27 36.58 15.36
N LEU A 6 20.97 36.29 15.43
CA LEU A 6 19.91 36.90 14.60
C LEU A 6 19.22 38.04 15.37
N GLU A 7 18.34 38.79 14.71
CA GLU A 7 17.51 39.81 15.34
C GLU A 7 16.51 39.20 16.35
N ASP A 8 16.13 39.99 17.36
CA ASP A 8 15.23 39.53 18.41
C ASP A 8 13.80 39.41 17.89
N VAL A 9 13.16 38.26 18.14
CA VAL A 9 11.76 38.00 17.80
C VAL A 9 10.90 38.26 19.04
N TYR A 10 10.00 39.23 18.94
CA TYR A 10 9.08 39.57 20.02
C TYR A 10 7.80 38.73 19.92
N CYS A 11 7.40 38.09 21.02
CA CYS A 11 6.16 37.33 21.12
C CYS A 11 5.32 37.83 22.31
N HIS A 12 4.03 38.01 22.10
CA HIS A 12 3.07 38.40 23.14
C HIS A 12 2.48 37.20 23.91
N LYS A 13 2.87 35.98 23.52
CA LYS A 13 2.40 34.72 24.09
C LYS A 13 3.52 34.04 24.87
N TYR A 14 3.15 33.19 25.83
CA TYR A 14 4.14 32.43 26.56
C TYR A 14 4.52 31.17 25.78
N ILE A 15 5.81 30.97 25.57
CA ILE A 15 6.33 29.79 24.89
C ILE A 15 6.30 28.62 25.86
N VAL A 16 5.56 27.57 25.50
CA VAL A 16 5.46 26.32 26.25
C VAL A 16 6.48 25.29 25.77
N SER A 17 6.70 25.21 24.45
CA SER A 17 7.68 24.28 23.86
C SER A 17 8.29 24.84 22.58
N VAL A 18 9.51 24.39 22.30
CA VAL A 18 10.25 24.67 21.06
C VAL A 18 10.81 23.36 20.52
N ASP A 19 10.34 22.95 19.36
CA ASP A 19 10.63 21.64 18.77
C ASP A 19 11.12 21.78 17.33
N LEU A 20 12.07 20.93 16.93
CA LEU A 20 12.46 20.78 15.53
C LEU A 20 11.57 19.75 14.85
N VAL A 21 10.89 20.18 13.78
CA VAL A 21 9.98 19.35 12.99
C VAL A 21 10.45 19.26 11.53
N GLU A 22 9.78 18.44 10.72
CA GLU A 22 10.09 18.25 9.29
C GLU A 22 11.56 17.87 9.01
N HIS A 23 12.10 16.91 9.76
CA HIS A 23 13.52 16.50 9.67
C HIS A 23 14.51 17.63 10.03
N GLY A 24 14.09 18.57 10.87
CA GLY A 24 14.94 19.63 11.40
C GLY A 24 15.06 20.85 10.49
N THR A 25 14.26 20.96 9.43
CA THR A 25 14.23 22.15 8.58
C THR A 25 13.34 23.25 9.14
N VAL A 26 12.36 22.89 9.98
CA VAL A 26 11.34 23.80 10.52
C VAL A 26 11.39 23.80 12.05
N LEU A 27 11.27 24.99 12.65
CA LEU A 27 11.14 25.18 14.09
C LEU A 27 9.67 25.41 14.45
N ALA A 28 9.09 24.54 15.26
CA ALA A 28 7.75 24.70 15.81
C ALA A 28 7.83 25.32 17.21
N VAL A 29 7.17 26.47 17.39
CA VAL A 29 7.04 27.15 18.69
C VAL A 29 5.60 27.03 19.14
N SER A 30 5.39 26.35 20.26
CA SER A 30 4.06 26.11 20.82
C SER A 30 3.80 27.09 21.96
N HIS A 31 2.64 27.73 21.93
CA HIS A 31 2.25 28.79 22.86
C HIS A 31 1.23 28.30 23.89
N ASP A 32 1.08 29.08 24.96
CA ASP A 32 0.14 28.85 26.06
C ASP A 32 -1.33 28.85 25.62
N ASP A 33 -1.68 29.57 24.56
CA ASP A 33 -3.02 29.57 23.96
C ASP A 33 -3.28 28.39 23.02
N SER A 34 -2.45 27.35 23.07
CA SER A 34 -2.47 26.15 22.23
C SER A 34 -2.06 26.35 20.76
N SER A 35 -1.81 27.58 20.33
CA SER A 35 -1.38 27.85 18.96
C SER A 35 0.07 27.41 18.73
N ILE A 36 0.38 27.03 17.49
CA ILE A 36 1.71 26.59 17.08
C ILE A 36 2.15 27.45 15.90
N THR A 37 3.28 28.13 16.05
CA THR A 37 3.89 28.96 15.00
C THR A 37 5.10 28.23 14.43
N TYR A 38 5.19 28.20 13.10
CA TYR A 38 6.28 27.55 12.39
C TYR A 38 7.26 28.58 11.84
N TYR A 39 8.55 28.32 11.99
CA TYR A 39 9.62 29.19 11.52
C TYR A 39 10.63 28.41 10.67
N ASP A 40 11.21 29.07 9.66
CA ASP A 40 12.39 28.57 8.97
C ASP A 40 13.61 28.59 9.90
N THR A 41 14.32 27.46 10.01
CA THR A 41 15.43 27.33 10.98
C THR A 41 16.67 28.18 10.65
N ARG A 42 16.80 28.67 9.41
CA ARG A 42 17.93 29.48 8.95
C ARG A 42 17.64 30.97 9.03
N THR A 43 16.42 31.38 8.68
CA THR A 43 16.03 32.81 8.60
C THR A 43 15.16 33.26 9.78
N MET A 44 14.57 32.35 10.55
CA MET A 44 13.56 32.65 11.57
C MET A 44 12.34 33.41 11.02
N SER A 45 12.05 33.30 9.72
CA SER A 45 10.82 33.82 9.12
C SER A 45 9.64 32.89 9.39
N VAL A 46 8.46 33.46 9.67
CA VAL A 46 7.22 32.70 9.90
C VAL A 46 6.81 31.95 8.62
N LEU A 47 6.32 30.73 8.78
CA LEU A 47 5.82 29.86 7.72
C LEU A 47 4.29 29.71 7.84
N ASP A 48 3.54 30.72 7.42
CA ASP A 48 2.07 30.77 7.51
C ASP A 48 1.35 30.53 6.17
N GLY A 49 2.11 30.40 5.07
CA GLY A 49 1.58 30.17 3.73
C GLY A 49 1.03 31.42 3.03
N LEU A 50 1.05 32.59 3.68
CA LEU A 50 0.51 33.84 3.13
C LEU A 50 1.52 34.55 2.21
N ASP A 51 2.82 34.45 2.50
CA ASP A 51 3.84 35.27 1.83
C ASP A 51 4.42 34.67 0.54
N ASN A 52 4.30 33.35 0.32
CA ASN A 52 4.88 32.70 -0.86
C ASN A 52 4.05 31.51 -1.36
N SER A 53 3.17 31.76 -2.34
CA SER A 53 2.30 30.75 -2.95
C SER A 53 3.01 29.82 -3.95
N THR A 54 4.28 30.09 -4.27
CA THR A 54 5.02 29.33 -5.30
C THR A 54 5.81 28.15 -4.73
N THR A 55 6.10 28.15 -3.43
CA THR A 55 6.87 27.09 -2.77
C THR A 55 6.28 26.74 -1.41
N VAL A 56 5.87 25.48 -1.25
CA VAL A 56 5.44 24.90 0.02
C VAL A 56 6.61 24.10 0.59
N THR A 57 7.19 24.57 1.71
CA THR A 57 8.30 23.91 2.41
C THR A 57 7.87 23.19 3.69
N CYS A 58 6.64 23.42 4.16
CA CYS A 58 6.07 22.73 5.33
C CYS A 58 4.55 22.54 5.22
N LEU A 59 3.99 21.69 6.09
CA LEU A 59 2.54 21.43 6.15
C LEU A 59 1.72 22.69 6.51
N ALA A 60 2.24 23.56 7.36
CA ALA A 60 1.56 24.80 7.75
C ALA A 60 1.28 25.72 6.55
N GLN A 61 2.27 25.91 5.67
CA GLN A 61 2.11 26.66 4.42
C GLN A 61 1.13 26.02 3.45
N ALA A 62 0.92 24.69 3.54
CA ALA A 62 -0.07 23.99 2.74
C ALA A 62 -1.49 24.10 3.32
N GLY A 63 -1.68 24.81 4.45
CA GLY A 63 -2.99 24.98 5.09
C GLY A 63 -3.31 23.93 6.17
N PHE A 64 -2.35 23.09 6.56
CA PHE A 64 -2.53 22.20 7.71
C PHE A 64 -2.26 22.93 9.02
N HIS A 65 -3.12 22.75 10.01
CA HIS A 65 -2.98 23.36 11.33
C HIS A 65 -3.48 22.40 12.41
N TYR A 66 -2.99 22.57 13.63
CA TYR A 66 -3.57 21.89 14.78
C TYR A 66 -4.83 22.64 15.23
N PRO A 67 -5.91 21.94 15.62
CA PRO A 67 -7.07 22.59 16.20
C PRO A 67 -6.67 23.31 17.48
N LEU A 68 -7.24 24.51 17.68
CA LEU A 68 -7.09 25.24 18.92
C LEU A 68 -7.92 24.53 20.00
N GLU A 69 -7.25 24.04 21.02
CA GLU A 69 -7.85 23.30 22.14
C GLU A 69 -7.44 23.97 23.46
N THR A 70 -7.78 23.34 24.60
CA THR A 70 -7.35 23.79 25.92
C THR A 70 -5.82 23.97 26.01
N SER A 71 -5.41 25.01 26.72
CA SER A 71 -4.00 25.30 27.01
C SER A 71 -3.29 24.08 27.61
N GLY A 72 -2.14 23.74 27.05
CA GLY A 72 -1.30 22.63 27.50
C GLY A 72 -0.06 23.13 28.25
N LEU A 73 0.37 22.38 29.26
CA LEU A 73 1.66 22.56 29.95
C LEU A 73 2.84 21.98 29.17
N HIS A 74 2.58 20.98 28.33
CA HIS A 74 3.60 20.32 27.52
C HIS A 74 2.98 19.79 26.24
N ILE A 75 3.78 19.72 25.17
CA ILE A 75 3.41 19.13 23.89
C ILE A 75 4.52 18.21 23.39
N ALA A 76 4.16 17.11 22.76
CA ALA A 76 5.10 16.22 22.09
C ALA A 76 4.57 15.89 20.69
N PHE A 77 5.38 16.12 19.67
CA PHE A 77 5.02 15.84 18.28
C PHE A 77 5.34 14.40 17.88
N SER A 78 4.54 13.85 16.98
CA SER A 78 4.87 12.63 16.25
C SER A 78 6.10 12.86 15.36
N PRO A 79 6.80 11.79 14.90
CA PRO A 79 7.99 11.94 14.05
C PRO A 79 7.78 12.73 12.74
N ASN A 80 6.54 12.80 12.25
CA ASN A 80 6.15 13.57 11.07
C ASN A 80 5.40 14.87 11.41
N ALA A 81 5.29 15.22 12.70
CA ALA A 81 4.60 16.40 13.21
C ALA A 81 3.16 16.59 12.69
N CYS A 82 2.47 15.51 12.29
CA CYS A 82 1.05 15.55 11.91
C CYS A 82 0.12 15.22 13.09
N VAL A 83 0.67 14.71 14.18
CA VAL A 83 -0.05 14.39 15.41
C VAL A 83 0.78 14.93 16.57
N ALA A 84 0.12 15.45 17.59
CA ALA A 84 0.76 15.88 18.82
C ALA A 84 -0.04 15.39 20.03
N VAL A 85 0.64 15.12 21.13
CA VAL A 85 -0.01 14.89 22.42
C VAL A 85 0.28 16.07 23.31
N THR A 86 -0.76 16.65 23.88
CA THR A 86 -0.65 17.74 24.86
C THR A 86 -1.05 17.24 26.24
N LEU A 87 -0.34 17.73 27.26
CA LEU A 87 -0.68 17.52 28.66
C LEU A 87 -1.32 18.81 29.18
N ASP A 88 -2.58 18.76 29.61
CA ASP A 88 -3.27 19.92 30.18
C ASP A 88 -2.89 20.16 31.66
N ILE A 89 -3.41 21.25 32.23
CA ILE A 89 -3.15 21.62 33.63
C ILE A 89 -3.73 20.62 34.65
N ASP A 90 -4.76 19.88 34.26
CA ASP A 90 -5.41 18.85 35.08
C ASP A 90 -4.70 17.49 34.97
N GLY A 91 -3.65 17.40 34.15
CA GLY A 91 -2.88 16.19 33.93
C GLY A 91 -3.50 15.22 32.91
N ASN A 92 -4.52 15.63 32.17
CA ASN A 92 -5.07 14.82 31.09
C ASN A 92 -4.24 14.96 29.81
N MET A 93 -4.13 13.85 29.08
CA MET A 93 -3.49 13.82 27.77
C MET A 93 -4.53 13.98 26.67
N GLN A 94 -4.33 14.98 25.81
CA GLN A 94 -5.17 15.22 24.63
C GLN A 94 -4.38 14.96 23.35
N LEU A 95 -4.93 14.10 22.50
CA LEU A 95 -4.38 13.77 21.19
C LEU A 95 -4.89 14.77 20.16
N ARG A 96 -3.98 15.52 19.55
CA ARG A 96 -4.28 16.47 18.49
C ARG A 96 -3.79 15.95 17.15
N VAL A 97 -4.63 16.04 16.14
CA VAL A 97 -4.30 15.66 14.76
C VAL A 97 -4.35 16.91 13.91
N MET A 98 -3.37 17.13 13.05
CA MET A 98 -3.43 18.26 12.11
C MET A 98 -4.64 18.12 11.18
N GLU A 99 -5.36 19.20 11.04
CA GLU A 99 -6.49 19.35 10.13
C GLU A 99 -6.10 20.26 8.96
N HIS A 100 -6.75 20.08 7.82
CA HIS A 100 -6.48 20.89 6.63
C HIS A 100 -7.57 21.95 6.47
N SER A 101 -7.19 23.18 6.11
CA SER A 101 -8.13 24.30 5.95
C SER A 101 -9.03 24.22 4.71
N PHE A 102 -8.73 23.39 3.69
CA PHE A 102 -9.73 23.09 2.65
C PHE A 102 -10.77 22.08 3.15
N GLY A 103 -12.03 22.50 3.13
CA GLY A 103 -13.18 21.59 3.06
C GLY A 103 -13.92 21.30 4.36
N SER A 104 -13.70 22.06 5.44
CA SER A 104 -14.52 21.95 6.65
C SER A 104 -15.88 22.66 6.47
N THR A 105 -16.77 22.07 5.67
CA THR A 105 -18.21 22.28 5.88
C THR A 105 -18.70 21.26 6.91
N GLU A 106 -19.00 21.74 8.11
CA GLU A 106 -19.72 20.99 9.16
C GLU A 106 -19.07 19.66 9.62
N GLY A 107 -17.74 19.55 9.55
CA GLY A 107 -17.01 18.35 10.05
C GLY A 107 -17.16 17.10 9.19
N LEU A 108 -17.72 17.21 7.98
CA LEU A 108 -17.83 16.12 7.01
C LEU A 108 -16.73 16.25 5.94
N TYR A 109 -15.97 15.17 5.75
CA TYR A 109 -14.91 15.06 4.73
C TYR A 109 -15.48 15.29 3.31
N ASP A 110 -15.01 16.32 2.61
CA ASP A 110 -15.37 16.54 1.20
C ASP A 110 -14.60 15.59 0.27
N GLU A 111 -15.31 14.61 -0.31
CA GLU A 111 -14.78 13.65 -1.29
C GLU A 111 -14.17 14.37 -2.52
N LYS A 112 -14.71 15.54 -2.90
CA LYS A 112 -14.17 16.33 -4.02
C LYS A 112 -12.82 16.96 -3.65
N ALA A 113 -12.68 17.47 -2.43
CA ALA A 113 -11.40 17.99 -1.94
C ALA A 113 -10.33 16.89 -1.89
N GLN A 114 -10.68 15.67 -1.46
CA GLN A 114 -9.78 14.52 -1.45
C GLN A 114 -9.30 14.14 -2.86
N ILE A 115 -10.22 14.06 -3.83
CA ILE A 115 -9.89 13.76 -5.23
C ILE A 115 -8.98 14.85 -5.81
N THR A 116 -9.27 16.12 -5.52
CA THR A 116 -8.48 17.27 -5.97
C THR A 116 -7.06 17.20 -5.40
N PHE A 117 -6.92 16.93 -4.10
CA PHE A 117 -5.64 16.77 -3.45
C PHE A 117 -4.80 15.66 -4.09
N ILE A 118 -5.37 14.46 -4.26
CA ILE A 118 -4.64 13.35 -4.91
C ILE A 118 -4.26 13.72 -6.35
N SER A 119 -5.18 14.36 -7.07
CA SER A 119 -4.95 14.82 -8.45
C SER A 119 -3.74 15.76 -8.54
N GLU A 120 -3.61 16.70 -7.60
CA GLU A 120 -2.50 17.63 -7.51
C GLU A 120 -1.19 16.96 -7.11
N VAL A 121 -1.21 16.00 -6.18
CA VAL A 121 -0.01 15.22 -5.79
C VAL A 121 0.57 14.48 -6.99
N TYR A 122 -0.27 13.81 -7.79
CA TYR A 122 0.20 13.10 -8.99
C TYR A 122 0.76 14.06 -10.05
N ARG A 123 0.18 15.27 -10.17
CA ARG A 123 0.68 16.32 -11.06
C ARG A 123 2.03 16.88 -10.60
N ALA A 124 2.17 17.13 -9.29
CA ALA A 124 3.39 17.67 -8.68
C ALA A 124 4.56 16.67 -8.67
N LEU A 125 4.27 15.36 -8.63
CA LEU A 125 5.25 14.26 -8.61
C LEU A 125 5.50 13.62 -9.99
N PRO A 126 5.44 14.44 -11.06
CA PRO A 126 5.16 14.08 -12.46
C PRO A 126 4.82 12.60 -12.74
N VAL A 127 3.73 12.07 -12.15
CA VAL A 127 3.26 10.70 -12.42
C VAL A 127 2.11 10.74 -13.43
N ASN A 128 2.38 10.35 -14.68
CA ASN A 128 1.43 10.45 -15.80
C ASN A 128 0.30 9.40 -15.81
N CYS A 129 0.29 8.44 -14.87
CA CYS A 129 -0.67 7.32 -14.75
C CYS A 129 -0.80 6.38 -15.95
N ASN A 130 -0.23 6.73 -17.11
CA ASN A 130 -0.25 5.94 -18.35
C ASN A 130 1.12 5.28 -18.59
N PHE A 131 1.17 3.96 -18.41
CA PHE A 131 2.39 3.17 -18.55
C PHE A 131 2.34 2.20 -19.74
N THR A 132 1.63 2.54 -20.82
CA THR A 132 1.56 1.67 -22.00
C THR A 132 2.90 1.62 -22.76
N ALA A 133 3.62 2.73 -22.87
CA ALA A 133 4.86 2.84 -23.65
C ALA A 133 6.15 2.69 -22.80
N GLU A 134 6.20 3.25 -21.59
CA GLU A 134 7.43 3.31 -20.77
C GLU A 134 7.47 2.28 -19.62
N GLN A 135 7.15 1.02 -19.91
CA GLN A 135 7.03 -0.01 -18.88
C GLN A 135 8.33 -0.31 -18.15
N ASP A 136 9.48 -0.19 -18.82
CA ASP A 136 10.79 -0.51 -18.23
C ASP A 136 11.21 0.47 -17.13
N LYS A 137 10.72 1.71 -17.18
CA LYS A 137 10.96 2.74 -16.14
C LYS A 137 10.00 2.64 -14.96
N LEU A 138 8.92 1.87 -15.09
CA LEU A 138 7.88 1.76 -14.06
C LEU A 138 8.43 1.24 -12.73
N MET A 139 9.33 0.25 -12.77
CA MET A 139 9.91 -0.35 -11.57
C MET A 139 10.86 0.59 -10.83
N SER A 140 11.60 1.42 -11.55
CA SER A 140 12.60 2.36 -10.99
C SER A 140 12.05 3.74 -10.67
N HIS A 141 10.80 4.05 -11.03
CA HIS A 141 10.22 5.37 -10.81
C HIS A 141 10.16 5.73 -9.30
N PRO A 142 10.82 6.81 -8.84
CA PRO A 142 10.97 7.10 -7.42
C PRO A 142 9.68 7.57 -6.75
N TYR A 143 8.78 8.21 -7.49
CA TYR A 143 7.57 8.83 -6.92
C TYR A 143 6.31 7.95 -6.93
N ILE A 144 6.21 6.93 -7.79
CA ILE A 144 5.06 6.03 -7.84
C ILE A 144 4.73 5.42 -6.46
N PRO A 145 5.68 4.82 -5.72
CA PRO A 145 5.34 4.26 -4.40
C PRO A 145 4.89 5.33 -3.40
N ARG A 146 5.33 6.59 -3.56
CA ARG A 146 4.89 7.71 -2.69
C ARG A 146 3.44 8.10 -2.99
N CYS A 147 3.09 8.28 -4.26
CA CYS A 147 1.73 8.60 -4.70
C CYS A 147 0.74 7.50 -4.30
N LEU A 148 1.05 6.24 -4.61
CA LEU A 148 0.21 5.11 -4.24
C LEU A 148 0.08 4.96 -2.72
N SER A 149 1.16 5.20 -1.95
CA SER A 149 1.08 5.14 -0.50
C SER A 149 0.20 6.23 0.09
N LEU A 150 0.27 7.45 -0.44
CA LEU A 150 -0.57 8.56 0.01
C LEU A 150 -2.03 8.24 -0.26
N GLN A 151 -2.35 7.81 -1.49
CA GLN A 151 -3.71 7.44 -1.87
C GLN A 151 -4.23 6.25 -1.04
N ALA A 152 -3.41 5.23 -0.81
CA ALA A 152 -3.75 4.10 0.06
C ALA A 152 -3.96 4.52 1.53
N GLY A 153 -3.30 5.59 1.98
CA GLY A 153 -3.46 6.12 3.34
C GLY A 153 -4.83 6.79 3.57
N LEU A 154 -5.35 7.51 2.57
CA LEU A 154 -6.56 8.32 2.76
C LEU A 154 -7.85 7.52 3.00
N GLY A 155 -7.89 6.26 2.56
CA GLY A 155 -9.02 5.34 2.83
C GLY A 155 -8.73 4.30 3.91
N PHE A 156 -7.64 4.45 4.66
CA PHE A 156 -7.23 3.51 5.70
C PHE A 156 -7.91 3.83 7.03
N LYS A 157 -8.78 2.93 7.51
CA LYS A 157 -9.52 3.08 8.78
C LYS A 157 -8.98 2.18 9.89
N GLY A 158 -7.66 1.95 9.88
CA GLY A 158 -6.99 0.99 10.76
C GLY A 158 -6.98 -0.44 10.20
N ARG A 159 -6.09 -1.27 10.74
CA ARG A 159 -5.75 -2.60 10.18
C ARG A 159 -6.91 -3.60 10.20
N LEU A 160 -7.79 -3.51 11.19
CA LEU A 160 -8.91 -4.45 11.36
C LEU A 160 -10.08 -4.13 10.41
N LYS A 161 -10.10 -2.94 9.82
CA LYS A 161 -11.13 -2.51 8.88
C LYS A 161 -10.62 -2.59 7.45
N ARG A 162 -11.53 -2.88 6.53
CA ARG A 162 -11.26 -2.87 5.10
C ARG A 162 -10.91 -1.44 4.64
N ARG A 163 -10.00 -1.33 3.68
CA ARG A 163 -9.81 -0.10 2.89
C ARG A 163 -11.02 0.14 2.00
N ASN A 164 -11.41 1.39 1.82
CA ASN A 164 -12.36 1.74 0.76
C ASN A 164 -11.75 1.43 -0.62
N LEU A 165 -12.56 1.40 -1.69
CA LEU A 165 -12.08 0.96 -3.00
C LEU A 165 -10.95 1.85 -3.56
N SER A 166 -11.07 3.17 -3.42
CA SER A 166 -10.05 4.14 -3.85
C SER A 166 -8.72 4.02 -3.11
N SER A 167 -8.71 3.45 -1.89
CA SER A 167 -7.49 3.08 -1.15
C SER A 167 -7.03 1.65 -1.43
N ALA A 168 -7.96 0.72 -1.72
CA ALA A 168 -7.65 -0.67 -1.98
C ALA A 168 -6.90 -0.86 -3.31
N VAL A 169 -7.26 -0.11 -4.36
CA VAL A 169 -6.58 -0.14 -5.66
C VAL A 169 -5.09 0.21 -5.53
N PRO A 170 -4.69 1.39 -5.00
CA PRO A 170 -3.28 1.72 -4.86
C PRO A 170 -2.55 0.84 -3.85
N TRP A 171 -3.25 0.31 -2.83
CA TRP A 171 -2.69 -0.66 -1.91
C TRP A 171 -2.34 -1.98 -2.60
N ALA A 172 -3.23 -2.52 -3.42
CA ALA A 172 -2.96 -3.70 -4.23
C ALA A 172 -1.82 -3.44 -5.23
N SER A 173 -1.83 -2.27 -5.90
CA SER A 173 -0.75 -1.85 -6.81
C SER A 173 0.62 -1.75 -6.12
N LEU A 174 0.69 -1.28 -4.87
CA LEU A 174 1.94 -1.29 -4.09
C LEU A 174 2.46 -2.70 -3.82
N GLN A 175 1.57 -3.65 -3.52
CA GLN A 175 1.95 -5.03 -3.28
C GLN A 175 2.41 -5.72 -4.57
N LEU A 176 1.71 -5.49 -5.68
CA LEU A 176 2.11 -5.96 -7.02
C LEU A 176 3.48 -5.40 -7.41
N ARG A 177 3.71 -4.10 -7.19
CA ARG A 177 5.02 -3.46 -7.41
C ARG A 177 6.11 -4.11 -6.57
N HIS A 178 5.84 -4.35 -5.29
CA HIS A 178 6.80 -4.99 -4.39
C HIS A 178 7.22 -6.36 -4.93
N ALA A 179 6.25 -7.22 -5.30
CA ALA A 179 6.53 -8.53 -5.86
C ALA A 179 7.31 -8.44 -7.20
N SER A 180 6.92 -7.55 -8.12
CA SER A 180 7.61 -7.41 -9.41
C SER A 180 9.07 -6.97 -9.24
N VAL A 181 9.32 -5.98 -8.37
CA VAL A 181 10.67 -5.45 -8.11
C VAL A 181 11.51 -6.49 -7.34
N LEU A 182 10.89 -7.24 -6.43
CA LEU A 182 11.54 -8.35 -5.72
C LEU A 182 12.08 -9.39 -6.71
N PHE A 183 11.26 -9.87 -7.64
CA PHE A 183 11.69 -10.85 -8.64
C PHE A 183 12.81 -10.28 -9.53
N ALA A 184 12.69 -9.03 -9.98
CA ALA A 184 13.72 -8.39 -10.81
C ALA A 184 15.09 -8.35 -10.09
N TYR A 185 15.13 -7.92 -8.83
CA TYR A 185 16.37 -7.92 -8.06
C TYR A 185 16.88 -9.33 -7.77
N PHE A 186 15.99 -10.28 -7.45
CA PHE A 186 16.39 -11.68 -7.25
C PHE A 186 17.20 -12.20 -8.44
N PHE A 187 16.76 -11.97 -9.69
CA PHE A 187 17.53 -12.37 -10.87
C PHE A 187 18.82 -11.57 -11.08
N GLN A 188 18.79 -10.26 -10.82
CA GLN A 188 19.99 -9.43 -10.96
C GLN A 188 21.12 -9.91 -10.06
N TYR A 189 20.80 -10.30 -8.82
CA TYR A 189 21.78 -10.77 -7.85
C TYR A 189 22.22 -12.22 -8.10
N ASN A 190 21.37 -13.05 -8.68
CA ASN A 190 21.74 -14.42 -9.10
C ASN A 190 22.63 -14.48 -10.36
N LYS A 191 22.75 -13.38 -11.12
CA LYS A 191 23.62 -13.30 -12.32
C LYS A 191 25.10 -13.01 -12.01
N GLY A 192 25.44 -12.54 -10.80
CA GLY A 192 26.83 -12.35 -10.38
C GLY A 192 27.48 -13.71 -10.04
N GLY A 193 28.67 -13.99 -10.56
CA GLY A 193 29.35 -15.28 -10.52
C GLY A 193 29.10 -16.11 -9.25
N GLN A 194 28.55 -17.32 -9.45
CA GLN A 194 28.17 -18.25 -8.41
C GLN A 194 29.39 -18.73 -7.62
N THR A 195 29.57 -18.20 -6.41
CA THR A 195 30.46 -18.79 -5.40
C THR A 195 29.75 -18.97 -4.06
N GLU A 196 28.66 -18.23 -3.80
CA GLU A 196 27.86 -18.33 -2.57
C GLU A 196 26.50 -18.99 -2.86
N SER A 197 26.09 -19.92 -1.99
CA SER A 197 24.75 -20.55 -2.02
C SER A 197 23.65 -19.53 -1.78
N HIS A 198 22.47 -19.72 -2.37
CA HIS A 198 21.31 -18.83 -2.16
C HIS A 198 20.98 -18.67 -0.68
N ASP A 199 20.82 -17.43 -0.22
CA ASP A 199 20.44 -17.12 1.15
C ASP A 199 19.00 -17.61 1.44
N PRO A 200 18.80 -18.45 2.47
CA PRO A 200 17.48 -19.01 2.78
C PRO A 200 16.44 -17.95 3.16
N ASP A 201 16.84 -16.81 3.74
CA ASP A 201 15.91 -15.72 4.06
C ASP A 201 15.38 -15.03 2.80
N VAL A 202 16.22 -14.90 1.77
CA VAL A 202 15.81 -14.37 0.46
C VAL A 202 14.85 -15.34 -0.22
N LEU A 203 15.17 -16.64 -0.24
CA LEU A 203 14.30 -17.65 -0.84
C LEU A 203 12.96 -17.75 -0.11
N ARG A 204 12.93 -17.59 1.21
CA ARG A 204 11.68 -17.53 1.98
C ARG A 204 10.82 -16.33 1.60
N MET A 205 11.44 -15.16 1.37
CA MET A 205 10.74 -13.97 0.88
C MET A 205 10.20 -14.17 -0.55
N VAL A 206 10.98 -14.81 -1.42
CA VAL A 206 10.53 -15.18 -2.78
C VAL A 206 9.36 -16.16 -2.72
N LEU A 207 9.43 -17.19 -1.88
CA LEU A 207 8.36 -18.18 -1.68
C LEU A 207 7.04 -17.55 -1.28
N GLY A 208 7.02 -16.71 -0.24
CA GLY A 208 5.78 -16.10 0.19
C GLY A 208 5.23 -15.14 -0.86
N ASN A 209 6.07 -14.38 -1.57
CA ASN A 209 5.59 -13.52 -2.66
C ASN A 209 5.09 -14.34 -3.86
N THR A 210 5.70 -15.48 -4.18
CA THR A 210 5.16 -16.43 -5.17
C THR A 210 3.76 -16.88 -4.78
N LYS A 211 3.57 -17.38 -3.55
CA LYS A 211 2.25 -17.78 -3.03
C LYS A 211 1.24 -16.63 -3.09
N TRP A 212 1.62 -15.46 -2.59
CA TRP A 212 0.74 -14.28 -2.58
C TRP A 212 0.33 -13.87 -3.99
N THR A 213 1.27 -13.83 -4.95
CA THR A 213 0.96 -13.42 -6.33
C THR A 213 0.12 -14.43 -7.09
N LEU A 214 0.29 -15.73 -6.83
CA LEU A 214 -0.58 -16.76 -7.39
C LEU A 214 -1.99 -16.65 -6.82
N ASP A 215 -2.12 -16.61 -5.50
CA ASP A 215 -3.43 -16.48 -4.84
C ASP A 215 -4.13 -15.17 -5.22
N PHE A 216 -3.40 -14.06 -5.36
CA PHE A 216 -3.97 -12.80 -5.84
C PHE A 216 -4.40 -12.88 -7.32
N SER A 217 -3.66 -13.59 -8.17
CA SER A 217 -4.06 -13.86 -9.55
C SER A 217 -5.32 -14.74 -9.61
N HIS A 218 -5.43 -15.75 -8.75
CA HIS A 218 -6.62 -16.59 -8.64
C HIS A 218 -7.82 -15.81 -8.08
N PHE A 219 -7.61 -14.96 -7.08
CA PHE A 219 -8.63 -14.04 -6.59
C PHE A 219 -9.15 -13.11 -7.69
N ILE A 220 -8.25 -12.57 -8.53
CA ILE A 220 -8.65 -11.77 -9.69
C ILE A 220 -9.53 -12.60 -10.64
N LEU A 221 -9.09 -13.81 -11.01
CA LEU A 221 -9.84 -14.66 -11.92
C LEU A 221 -11.20 -15.06 -11.33
N ASN A 222 -11.26 -15.41 -10.04
CA ASN A 222 -12.50 -15.79 -9.37
C ASN A 222 -13.57 -14.69 -9.50
N GLU A 223 -13.20 -13.47 -9.09
CA GLU A 223 -14.12 -12.33 -9.11
C GLU A 223 -14.52 -11.91 -10.53
N ILE A 224 -13.63 -12.10 -11.52
CA ILE A 224 -13.93 -11.81 -12.92
C ILE A 224 -14.83 -12.88 -13.53
N PHE A 225 -14.68 -14.15 -13.15
CA PHE A 225 -15.60 -15.21 -13.56
C PHE A 225 -16.99 -15.00 -12.96
N ASP A 226 -17.06 -14.67 -11.67
CA ASP A 226 -18.33 -14.39 -10.99
C ASP A 226 -19.00 -13.16 -11.61
N MET A 227 -18.23 -12.12 -11.92
CA MET A 227 -18.75 -10.96 -12.67
C MET A 227 -19.22 -11.31 -14.09
N ALA A 228 -18.53 -12.20 -14.80
CA ALA A 228 -18.94 -12.59 -16.16
C ALA A 228 -20.29 -13.30 -16.15
N ASP A 229 -20.54 -14.17 -15.17
CA ASP A 229 -21.82 -14.83 -14.98
C ASP A 229 -22.89 -13.82 -14.52
N ASP A 230 -22.56 -12.93 -13.59
CA ASP A 230 -23.48 -11.88 -13.12
C ASP A 230 -23.94 -10.95 -14.24
N PHE A 231 -23.12 -10.72 -15.27
CA PHE A 231 -23.44 -9.80 -16.39
C PHE A 231 -24.06 -10.50 -17.62
N GLU A 232 -24.25 -11.82 -17.58
CA GLU A 232 -24.72 -12.61 -18.73
C GLU A 232 -26.08 -12.13 -19.26
N ASP A 233 -26.98 -11.75 -18.35
CA ASP A 233 -28.32 -11.24 -18.62
C ASP A 233 -28.35 -9.93 -19.40
N VAL A 234 -27.35 -9.07 -19.19
CA VAL A 234 -27.28 -7.72 -19.78
C VAL A 234 -26.35 -7.64 -21.00
N PHE A 235 -25.79 -8.74 -21.48
CA PHE A 235 -24.87 -8.69 -22.62
C PHE A 235 -25.54 -8.21 -23.92
N ASN A 236 -26.83 -8.43 -24.11
CA ASN A 236 -27.51 -7.99 -25.32
C ASN A 236 -28.02 -6.54 -25.26
N ASP A 237 -27.93 -5.89 -24.09
CA ASP A 237 -28.39 -4.51 -23.87
C ASP A 237 -27.22 -3.60 -23.45
N PRO A 238 -26.69 -2.76 -24.37
CA PRO A 238 -25.59 -1.85 -24.07
C PRO A 238 -25.89 -0.83 -22.97
N GLU A 239 -27.14 -0.39 -22.83
CA GLU A 239 -27.54 0.60 -21.84
C GLU A 239 -27.60 -0.04 -20.45
N ALA A 240 -28.30 -1.18 -20.33
CA ALA A 240 -28.33 -1.95 -19.08
C ALA A 240 -26.93 -2.41 -18.65
N PHE A 241 -26.09 -2.82 -19.60
CA PHE A 241 -24.69 -3.18 -19.32
C PHE A 241 -23.92 -2.01 -18.72
N THR A 242 -24.03 -0.82 -19.34
CA THR A 242 -23.33 0.39 -18.88
C THR A 242 -23.82 0.84 -17.50
N GLN A 243 -25.13 0.77 -17.25
CA GLN A 243 -25.71 1.11 -15.95
C GLN A 243 -25.26 0.12 -14.86
N LYS A 244 -25.29 -1.19 -15.14
CA LYS A 244 -24.79 -2.22 -14.22
C LYS A 244 -23.30 -2.02 -13.93
N LEU A 245 -22.49 -1.74 -14.95
CA LEU A 245 -21.06 -1.48 -14.81
C LEU A 245 -20.76 -0.25 -13.93
N LYS A 246 -21.52 0.84 -14.09
CA LYS A 246 -21.35 2.06 -13.26
C LYS A 246 -21.59 1.79 -11.77
N ASN A 247 -22.49 0.86 -11.46
CA ASN A 247 -22.81 0.46 -10.08
C ASN A 247 -21.88 -0.63 -9.55
N SER A 248 -21.11 -1.29 -10.42
CA SER A 248 -20.17 -2.35 -10.05
C SER A 248 -18.86 -1.79 -9.50
N SER A 249 -18.55 -2.15 -8.26
CA SER A 249 -17.33 -1.73 -7.57
C SER A 249 -16.37 -2.93 -7.39
N SER A 250 -15.56 -3.24 -8.40
CA SER A 250 -14.66 -4.41 -8.39
C SER A 250 -13.18 -4.02 -8.39
N LEU A 251 -12.47 -4.41 -7.34
CA LEU A 251 -11.02 -4.23 -7.23
C LEU A 251 -10.27 -5.00 -8.34
N PRO A 252 -10.53 -6.30 -8.58
CA PRO A 252 -9.92 -7.03 -9.69
C PRO A 252 -10.09 -6.37 -11.04
N LEU A 253 -11.28 -5.87 -11.36
CA LEU A 253 -11.54 -5.21 -12.63
C LEU A 253 -10.71 -3.93 -12.78
N LEU A 254 -10.64 -3.09 -11.74
CA LEU A 254 -9.82 -1.88 -11.76
C LEU A 254 -8.31 -2.20 -11.89
N ILE A 255 -7.85 -3.25 -11.21
CA ILE A 255 -6.47 -3.75 -11.31
C ILE A 255 -6.14 -4.28 -12.71
N LEU A 256 -7.10 -4.94 -13.37
CA LEU A 256 -6.96 -5.41 -14.75
C LEU A 256 -7.10 -4.29 -15.78
N LEU A 257 -7.84 -3.23 -15.52
CA LEU A 257 -7.98 -2.15 -16.49
C LEU A 257 -6.82 -1.14 -16.41
N SER A 258 -6.18 -0.97 -15.25
CA SER A 258 -5.12 0.04 -15.10
C SER A 258 -3.82 -0.41 -15.73
N SER A 259 -3.23 0.45 -16.56
CA SER A 259 -1.97 0.17 -17.25
C SER A 259 -0.82 -0.12 -16.26
N MET A 260 -0.79 0.58 -15.13
CA MET A 260 0.23 0.44 -14.09
C MET A 260 0.20 -0.94 -13.43
N SER A 261 -0.96 -1.35 -12.89
CA SER A 261 -1.10 -2.63 -12.20
C SER A 261 -1.00 -3.82 -13.17
N ARG A 262 -1.53 -3.69 -14.39
CA ARG A 262 -1.33 -4.70 -15.45
C ARG A 262 0.14 -4.91 -15.79
N ALA A 263 0.91 -3.84 -15.90
CA ALA A 263 2.35 -3.95 -16.16
C ALA A 263 3.05 -4.72 -15.03
N PHE A 264 2.71 -4.45 -13.75
CA PHE A 264 3.22 -5.24 -12.62
C PHE A 264 2.83 -6.72 -12.70
N LEU A 265 1.57 -7.03 -13.04
CA LEU A 265 1.12 -8.42 -13.23
C LEU A 265 1.93 -9.14 -14.33
N ARG A 266 2.23 -8.46 -15.45
CA ARG A 266 3.09 -9.01 -16.50
C ARG A 266 4.53 -9.22 -16.03
N PHE A 267 5.10 -8.28 -15.26
CA PHE A 267 6.42 -8.47 -14.66
C PHE A 267 6.45 -9.65 -13.65
N ILE A 268 5.37 -9.83 -12.89
CA ILE A 268 5.20 -10.97 -12.00
C ILE A 268 5.20 -12.27 -12.80
N CYS A 269 4.43 -12.38 -13.90
CA CYS A 269 4.42 -13.59 -14.74
C CYS A 269 5.82 -13.94 -15.27
N ARG A 270 6.54 -12.94 -15.79
CA ARG A 270 7.95 -13.08 -16.20
C ARG A 270 8.83 -13.54 -15.04
N GLY A 271 8.59 -12.98 -13.86
CA GLY A 271 9.30 -13.34 -12.63
C GLY A 271 9.08 -14.79 -12.23
N LEU A 272 7.82 -15.23 -12.13
CA LEU A 272 7.45 -16.61 -11.78
C LEU A 272 8.06 -17.62 -12.75
N ARG A 273 7.98 -17.35 -14.07
CA ARG A 273 8.62 -18.18 -15.09
C ARG A 273 10.14 -18.23 -14.91
N GLY A 274 10.76 -17.09 -14.62
CA GLY A 274 12.19 -16.99 -14.37
C GLY A 274 12.63 -17.80 -13.15
N VAL A 275 11.84 -17.84 -12.08
CA VAL A 275 12.16 -18.61 -10.87
C VAL A 275 12.07 -20.11 -11.18
N HIS A 276 11.02 -20.53 -11.90
CA HIS A 276 10.89 -21.92 -12.33
C HIS A 276 12.04 -22.37 -13.24
N ALA A 277 12.37 -21.58 -14.26
CA ALA A 277 13.48 -21.88 -15.17
C ALA A 277 14.84 -21.91 -14.44
N GLY A 278 15.02 -20.98 -13.49
CA GLY A 278 16.18 -20.93 -12.62
C GLY A 278 16.39 -22.24 -11.86
N TYR A 279 15.32 -22.82 -11.32
CA TYR A 279 15.37 -24.13 -10.66
C TYR A 279 15.79 -25.26 -11.58
N THR A 280 15.18 -25.37 -12.76
CA THR A 280 15.49 -26.42 -13.74
C THR A 280 16.95 -26.36 -14.17
N SER A 281 17.52 -25.15 -14.23
CA SER A 281 18.93 -24.93 -14.58
C SER A 281 19.91 -25.02 -13.39
N ALA A 282 19.42 -25.05 -12.16
CA ALA A 282 20.27 -25.03 -10.97
C ALA A 282 20.93 -26.40 -10.73
N ASN A 283 22.22 -26.40 -10.38
CA ASN A 283 22.91 -27.61 -9.97
C ASN A 283 22.38 -28.05 -8.58
N PRO A 284 21.84 -29.27 -8.42
CA PRO A 284 21.35 -29.74 -7.12
C PRO A 284 22.39 -29.68 -5.98
N ALA A 285 23.68 -29.73 -6.32
CA ALA A 285 24.77 -29.61 -5.35
C ALA A 285 24.97 -28.19 -4.80
N SER A 286 24.44 -27.13 -5.43
CA SER A 286 24.56 -25.74 -4.96
C SER A 286 23.48 -25.32 -3.96
N LEU A 287 22.42 -26.14 -3.80
CA LEU A 287 21.31 -25.91 -2.88
C LEU A 287 21.48 -26.80 -1.63
N ILE A 288 21.88 -26.19 -0.52
CA ILE A 288 22.13 -26.87 0.75
C ILE A 288 21.11 -26.43 1.80
N GLY A 289 20.68 -27.37 2.66
CA GLY A 289 19.83 -27.09 3.83
C GLY A 289 18.49 -26.43 3.47
N ASP A 290 18.10 -25.42 4.25
CA ASP A 290 16.83 -24.69 4.11
C ASP A 290 16.63 -24.07 2.72
N SER A 291 17.71 -23.65 2.05
CA SER A 291 17.64 -23.07 0.71
C SER A 291 17.08 -24.07 -0.31
N ARG A 292 17.43 -25.35 -0.18
CA ARG A 292 16.85 -26.41 -1.02
C ARG A 292 15.36 -26.57 -0.75
N ILE A 293 14.96 -26.59 0.53
CA ILE A 293 13.56 -26.75 0.95
C ILE A 293 12.70 -25.63 0.35
N TYR A 294 13.09 -24.37 0.57
CA TYR A 294 12.30 -23.24 0.07
C TYR A 294 12.25 -23.19 -1.46
N TYR A 295 13.35 -23.48 -2.16
CA TYR A 295 13.34 -23.48 -3.62
C TYR A 295 12.45 -24.60 -4.18
N THR A 296 12.56 -25.82 -3.65
CA THR A 296 11.69 -26.93 -4.03
C THR A 296 10.22 -26.60 -3.75
N GLU A 297 9.90 -25.99 -2.61
CA GLU A 297 8.54 -25.56 -2.28
C GLU A 297 8.01 -24.48 -3.25
N ILE A 298 8.87 -23.55 -3.69
CA ILE A 298 8.50 -22.57 -4.72
C ILE A 298 8.05 -23.29 -6.00
N CYS A 299 8.86 -24.23 -6.49
CA CYS A 299 8.56 -24.96 -7.72
C CYS A 299 7.31 -25.81 -7.60
N GLN A 300 7.15 -26.53 -6.49
CA GLN A 300 5.93 -27.29 -6.21
C GLN A 300 4.69 -26.39 -6.17
N THR A 301 4.80 -25.19 -5.61
CA THR A 301 3.70 -24.21 -5.60
C THR A 301 3.33 -23.76 -7.02
N LEU A 302 4.33 -23.55 -7.89
CA LEU A 302 4.09 -23.18 -9.30
C LEU A 302 3.47 -24.32 -10.10
N GLU A 303 3.94 -25.56 -9.91
CA GLU A 303 3.48 -26.75 -10.63
C GLU A 303 2.07 -27.19 -10.19
N SER A 304 1.74 -27.04 -8.92
CA SER A 304 0.41 -27.39 -8.36
C SER A 304 -0.65 -26.30 -8.53
N SER A 305 -0.27 -25.15 -9.09
CA SER A 305 -1.19 -24.03 -9.32
C SER A 305 -2.34 -24.45 -10.26
N PRO A 306 -3.62 -24.13 -9.93
CA PRO A 306 -4.78 -24.46 -10.76
C PRO A 306 -4.76 -23.75 -12.12
N VAL A 307 -3.94 -22.71 -12.28
CA VAL A 307 -3.73 -21.98 -13.53
C VAL A 307 -2.24 -21.95 -13.84
N ARG A 308 -1.89 -22.38 -15.06
CA ARG A 308 -0.52 -22.30 -15.57
C ARG A 308 -0.16 -20.85 -15.89
N ILE A 309 1.12 -20.49 -15.72
CA ILE A 309 1.59 -19.11 -15.91
C ILE A 309 1.31 -18.62 -17.34
N ASP A 310 1.52 -19.46 -18.36
CA ASP A 310 1.28 -19.12 -19.76
C ASP A 310 -0.20 -18.81 -20.06
N VAL A 311 -1.13 -19.50 -19.40
CA VAL A 311 -2.57 -19.24 -19.50
C VAL A 311 -2.91 -17.88 -18.89
N TYR A 312 -2.32 -17.53 -17.75
CA TYR A 312 -2.51 -16.22 -17.14
C TYR A 312 -1.89 -15.09 -17.98
N GLU A 313 -0.75 -15.34 -18.64
CA GLU A 313 -0.17 -14.39 -19.58
C GLU A 313 -1.05 -14.18 -20.82
N LYS A 314 -1.64 -15.24 -21.35
CA LYS A 314 -2.63 -15.18 -22.43
C LYS A 314 -3.85 -14.36 -22.01
N PHE A 315 -4.34 -14.54 -20.79
CA PHE A 315 -5.40 -13.72 -20.21
C PHE A 315 -5.04 -12.24 -20.19
N LEU A 316 -3.89 -11.89 -19.60
CA LEU A 316 -3.43 -10.50 -19.52
C LEU A 316 -3.20 -9.88 -20.90
N ALA A 317 -2.71 -10.65 -21.88
CA ALA A 317 -2.56 -10.20 -23.25
C ALA A 317 -3.91 -9.90 -23.92
N GLY A 318 -4.93 -10.73 -23.64
CA GLY A 318 -6.31 -10.48 -24.08
C GLY A 318 -6.89 -9.19 -23.50
N VAL A 319 -6.67 -8.95 -22.20
CA VAL A 319 -7.07 -7.68 -21.53
C VAL A 319 -6.33 -6.49 -22.14
N ASP A 320 -5.02 -6.60 -22.38
CA ASP A 320 -4.23 -5.53 -23.02
C ASP A 320 -4.74 -5.18 -24.42
N SER A 321 -5.07 -6.20 -25.21
CA SER A 321 -5.68 -6.01 -26.54
C SER A 321 -7.03 -5.32 -26.44
N ALA A 322 -7.92 -5.78 -25.55
CA ALA A 322 -9.24 -5.18 -25.36
C ALA A 322 -9.16 -3.70 -24.95
N VAL A 323 -8.30 -3.36 -23.99
CA VAL A 323 -8.10 -1.96 -23.56
C VAL A 323 -7.47 -1.11 -24.67
N LYS A 324 -6.48 -1.65 -25.40
CA LYS A 324 -5.86 -0.95 -26.52
C LYS A 324 -6.89 -0.62 -27.61
N HIS A 325 -7.73 -1.58 -27.98
CA HIS A 325 -8.79 -1.38 -28.97
C HIS A 325 -9.86 -0.40 -28.50
N ALA A 326 -10.22 -0.42 -27.21
CA ALA A 326 -11.18 0.53 -26.65
C ALA A 326 -10.68 1.98 -26.75
N TYR A 327 -9.43 2.24 -26.36
CA TYR A 327 -8.84 3.58 -26.53
C TYR A 327 -8.71 3.98 -28.00
N GLN A 328 -8.24 3.08 -28.86
CA GLN A 328 -8.13 3.35 -30.30
C GLN A 328 -9.49 3.64 -30.95
N GLY A 329 -10.52 2.87 -30.61
CA GLY A 329 -11.87 3.04 -31.13
C GLY A 329 -12.54 4.35 -30.68
N ALA A 330 -12.14 4.88 -29.52
CA ALA A 330 -12.57 6.19 -29.04
C ALA A 330 -11.68 7.36 -29.52
N GLY A 331 -10.64 7.10 -30.32
CA GLY A 331 -9.72 8.13 -30.82
C GLY A 331 -8.71 8.64 -29.78
N PHE A 332 -8.47 7.92 -28.67
CA PHE A 332 -7.53 8.31 -27.63
C PHE A 332 -6.09 7.92 -28.00
N GLY A 333 -5.26 8.95 -28.26
CA GLY A 333 -3.81 8.83 -28.40
C GLY A 333 -3.08 8.79 -27.06
N ASP A 334 -1.75 8.85 -27.11
CA ASP A 334 -0.92 8.78 -25.89
C ASP A 334 -1.04 10.04 -25.02
N ALA A 335 -1.46 11.18 -25.59
CA ALA A 335 -1.65 12.44 -24.87
C ALA A 335 -2.98 12.47 -24.09
N GLU A 336 -4.02 11.78 -24.58
CA GLU A 336 -5.37 11.79 -24.01
C GLU A 336 -5.58 10.68 -22.97
N ARG A 337 -4.83 9.57 -23.07
CA ARG A 337 -4.88 8.42 -22.14
C ARG A 337 -4.61 8.71 -20.67
N PRO A 338 -3.73 9.65 -20.27
CA PRO A 338 -3.49 9.98 -18.87
C PRO A 338 -4.76 10.32 -18.08
N GLY A 339 -5.75 10.97 -18.71
CA GLY A 339 -7.01 11.36 -18.06
C GLY A 339 -7.81 10.14 -17.58
N PRO A 340 -8.27 9.26 -18.48
CA PRO A 340 -8.97 8.02 -18.13
C PRO A 340 -8.16 7.11 -17.19
N GLU A 341 -6.84 6.95 -17.41
CA GLU A 341 -5.99 6.15 -16.53
C GLU A 341 -5.93 6.72 -15.10
N LYS A 342 -5.90 8.06 -14.97
CA LYS A 342 -5.95 8.75 -13.68
C LYS A 342 -7.29 8.53 -12.99
N GLU A 343 -8.41 8.65 -13.70
CA GLU A 343 -9.73 8.38 -13.13
C GLU A 343 -9.84 6.94 -12.61
N LEU A 344 -9.31 5.98 -13.37
CA LEU A 344 -9.29 4.57 -12.99
C LEU A 344 -8.43 4.32 -11.74
N LEU A 345 -7.23 4.87 -11.69
CA LEU A 345 -6.29 4.65 -10.59
C LEU A 345 -6.67 5.45 -9.33
N VAL A 346 -7.02 6.73 -9.48
CA VAL A 346 -7.24 7.68 -8.38
C VAL A 346 -8.67 7.61 -7.85
N ASN A 347 -9.66 7.64 -8.74
CA ASN A 347 -11.07 7.71 -8.34
C ASN A 347 -11.69 6.31 -8.18
N ALA A 348 -10.98 5.26 -8.61
CA ALA A 348 -11.49 3.89 -8.65
C ALA A 348 -12.82 3.78 -9.42
N ARG A 349 -12.94 4.55 -10.52
CA ARG A 349 -14.10 4.57 -11.42
C ARG A 349 -13.67 4.15 -12.81
N ILE A 350 -14.53 3.37 -13.49
CA ILE A 350 -14.26 2.90 -14.84
C ILE A 350 -14.67 4.02 -15.82
N PRO A 351 -13.72 4.61 -16.57
CA PRO A 351 -14.03 5.64 -17.55
C PRO A 351 -14.92 5.08 -18.67
N PRO A 352 -15.83 5.88 -19.25
CA PRO A 352 -16.73 5.43 -20.31
C PRO A 352 -16.01 4.80 -21.51
N VAL A 353 -14.81 5.30 -21.86
CA VAL A 353 -13.97 4.77 -22.94
C VAL A 353 -13.58 3.30 -22.73
N LEU A 354 -13.51 2.81 -21.49
CA LEU A 354 -13.16 1.42 -21.18
C LEU A 354 -14.36 0.48 -21.11
N THR A 355 -15.60 0.96 -21.25
CA THR A 355 -16.81 0.13 -21.20
C THR A 355 -16.77 -1.00 -22.23
N THR A 356 -16.30 -0.70 -23.44
CA THR A 356 -16.15 -1.70 -24.51
C THR A 356 -15.04 -2.71 -24.21
N ALA A 357 -13.97 -2.31 -23.53
CA ALA A 357 -12.93 -3.23 -23.06
C ALA A 357 -13.49 -4.23 -22.03
N VAL A 358 -14.33 -3.76 -21.09
CA VAL A 358 -15.00 -4.63 -20.10
C VAL A 358 -15.96 -5.59 -20.79
N ALA A 359 -16.75 -5.11 -21.76
CA ALA A 359 -17.64 -5.99 -22.52
C ALA A 359 -16.86 -7.09 -23.26
N THR A 360 -15.75 -6.74 -23.93
CA THR A 360 -14.87 -7.71 -24.60
C THR A 360 -14.25 -8.71 -23.61
N LEU A 361 -13.79 -8.22 -22.45
CA LEU A 361 -13.24 -9.06 -21.40
C LEU A 361 -14.23 -10.14 -20.94
N LEU A 362 -15.44 -9.73 -20.57
CA LEU A 362 -16.46 -10.64 -20.02
C LEU A 362 -17.08 -11.55 -21.10
N ARG A 363 -17.27 -11.06 -22.33
CA ARG A 363 -17.94 -11.81 -23.40
C ARG A 363 -17.03 -12.69 -24.24
N GLN A 364 -15.73 -12.35 -24.33
CA GLN A 364 -14.80 -13.03 -25.23
C GLN A 364 -13.59 -13.58 -24.49
N THR A 365 -12.86 -12.73 -23.76
CA THR A 365 -11.60 -13.15 -23.11
C THR A 365 -11.83 -14.19 -22.02
N VAL A 366 -12.83 -13.99 -21.16
CA VAL A 366 -13.18 -14.91 -20.08
C VAL A 366 -13.68 -16.26 -20.60
N PRO A 367 -14.67 -16.32 -21.52
CA PRO A 367 -15.12 -17.58 -22.10
C PRO A 367 -14.01 -18.37 -22.80
N ALA A 368 -13.08 -17.69 -23.49
CA ALA A 368 -11.97 -18.34 -24.18
C ALA A 368 -11.01 -19.09 -23.24
N LEU A 369 -11.00 -18.77 -21.94
CA LEU A 369 -10.13 -19.41 -20.95
C LEU A 369 -10.80 -20.57 -20.22
N LYS A 370 -12.12 -20.76 -20.35
CA LYS A 370 -12.90 -21.74 -19.57
C LYS A 370 -12.39 -23.18 -19.75
N LEU A 371 -11.81 -23.52 -20.90
CA LEU A 371 -11.28 -24.87 -21.19
C LEU A 371 -9.87 -25.11 -20.65
N GLU A 372 -9.11 -24.05 -20.35
CA GLU A 372 -7.71 -24.13 -19.94
C GLU A 372 -7.53 -23.98 -18.43
N ILE A 373 -8.61 -23.69 -17.70
CA ILE A 373 -8.59 -23.32 -16.28
C ILE A 373 -9.51 -24.22 -15.47
N ASN A 374 -9.00 -24.72 -14.34
CA ASN A 374 -9.84 -25.39 -13.35
C ASN A 374 -10.59 -24.36 -12.49
N ARG A 375 -11.76 -23.89 -12.97
CA ARG A 375 -12.59 -22.90 -12.26
C ARG A 375 -13.01 -23.38 -10.87
N MET A 376 -13.29 -24.67 -10.69
CA MET A 376 -13.71 -25.21 -9.39
C MET A 376 -12.60 -25.07 -8.34
N ALA A 377 -11.35 -25.38 -8.71
CA ALA A 377 -10.22 -25.23 -7.81
C ALA A 377 -9.98 -23.76 -7.42
N ILE A 378 -10.18 -22.83 -8.36
CA ILE A 378 -10.11 -21.39 -8.08
C ILE A 378 -11.24 -20.97 -7.12
N TYR A 379 -12.47 -21.40 -7.37
CA TYR A 379 -13.63 -21.04 -6.56
C TYR A 379 -13.53 -21.53 -5.11
N LEU A 380 -12.98 -22.74 -4.91
CA LEU A 380 -12.78 -23.32 -3.58
C LEU A 380 -11.56 -22.76 -2.83
N GLY A 381 -10.75 -21.92 -3.47
CA GLY A 381 -9.53 -21.35 -2.88
C GLY A 381 -9.84 -20.41 -1.70
N ASP A 382 -8.99 -20.46 -0.65
CA ASP A 382 -9.09 -19.51 0.48
C ASP A 382 -8.18 -18.30 0.28
N TYR A 383 -8.77 -17.20 -0.19
CA TYR A 383 -8.06 -15.94 -0.42
C TYR A 383 -8.08 -14.99 0.79
N SER A 384 -8.59 -15.43 1.95
CA SER A 384 -8.77 -14.57 3.13
C SER A 384 -7.49 -13.92 3.62
N TRP A 385 -6.36 -14.63 3.45
CA TRP A 385 -5.06 -14.17 3.91
C TRP A 385 -4.49 -13.01 3.08
N LEU A 386 -4.98 -12.80 1.85
CA LEU A 386 -4.61 -11.65 1.02
C LEU A 386 -5.09 -10.34 1.63
N GLY A 387 -6.14 -10.39 2.46
CA GLY A 387 -6.71 -9.22 3.10
C GLY A 387 -7.44 -8.27 2.15
N SER A 388 -7.74 -8.70 0.92
CA SER A 388 -8.43 -7.89 -0.12
C SER A 388 -9.93 -8.19 -0.23
N GLY A 389 -10.38 -9.36 0.25
CA GLY A 389 -11.77 -9.79 0.19
C GLY A 389 -12.73 -8.99 1.08
N ASN A 390 -14.00 -9.03 0.70
CA ASN A 390 -15.13 -8.34 1.36
C ASN A 390 -15.91 -9.27 2.29
N ASP A 391 -15.60 -10.55 2.25
CA ASP A 391 -16.29 -11.60 2.96
C ASP A 391 -15.92 -11.65 4.45
N ARG A 392 -16.78 -12.32 5.22
CA ARG A 392 -16.61 -12.47 6.67
C ARG A 392 -15.35 -13.26 7.04
N ARG A 393 -14.90 -14.20 6.20
CA ARG A 393 -13.72 -15.04 6.46
C ARG A 393 -12.45 -14.18 6.38
N THR A 394 -12.34 -13.30 5.38
CA THR A 394 -11.29 -12.28 5.31
C THR A 394 -11.29 -11.37 6.54
N ALA A 395 -12.47 -10.90 6.97
CA ALA A 395 -12.57 -10.07 8.17
C ALA A 395 -12.12 -10.78 9.46
N LEU A 396 -12.45 -12.06 9.61
CA LEU A 396 -11.98 -12.89 10.73
C LEU A 396 -10.48 -13.15 10.65
N TYR A 397 -9.95 -13.44 9.46
CA TYR A 397 -8.53 -13.67 9.24
C TYR A 397 -7.70 -12.47 9.68
N ARG A 398 -8.09 -11.24 9.29
CA ARG A 398 -7.42 -9.99 9.71
C ARG A 398 -7.34 -9.81 11.23
N LYS A 399 -8.32 -10.32 11.98
CA LYS A 399 -8.38 -10.25 13.45
C LYS A 399 -7.52 -11.32 14.12
N GLN A 400 -7.50 -12.52 13.56
CA GLN A 400 -6.88 -13.69 14.19
C GLN A 400 -5.41 -13.87 13.82
N ARG A 401 -5.00 -13.43 12.63
CA ARG A 401 -3.66 -13.71 12.10
C ARG A 401 -3.00 -12.44 11.60
N GLU A 402 -1.72 -12.31 11.91
CA GLU A 402 -0.86 -11.33 11.27
C GLU A 402 -0.11 -11.97 10.10
N VAL A 403 0.10 -11.22 9.01
CA VAL A 403 0.86 -11.67 7.85
C VAL A 403 2.04 -10.74 7.71
N ASP A 404 3.23 -11.31 7.55
CA ASP A 404 4.43 -10.54 7.24
C ASP A 404 4.24 -9.86 5.89
N ILE A 405 4.27 -8.53 5.85
CA ILE A 405 4.01 -7.77 4.64
C ILE A 405 5.13 -7.87 3.60
N LEU A 406 6.35 -8.23 4.01
CA LEU A 406 7.53 -8.36 3.15
C LEU A 406 7.73 -9.81 2.71
N LYS A 407 7.80 -10.73 3.67
CA LYS A 407 7.97 -12.17 3.41
C LYS A 407 6.68 -12.85 2.97
N LYS A 408 5.52 -12.17 3.07
CA LYS A 408 4.19 -12.68 2.70
C LYS A 408 3.90 -14.06 3.31
N CYS A 409 4.21 -14.21 4.59
CA CYS A 409 3.94 -15.43 5.33
C CYS A 409 3.14 -15.11 6.60
N PRO A 410 2.15 -15.93 6.97
CA PRO A 410 1.49 -15.79 8.28
C PRO A 410 2.54 -15.83 9.39
N LEU A 411 2.50 -14.84 10.28
CA LEU A 411 3.32 -14.84 11.48
C LEU A 411 2.80 -15.89 12.44
N ARG A 412 3.73 -16.64 13.06
CA ARG A 412 3.36 -17.62 14.07
C ARG A 412 2.80 -16.90 15.29
N PRO A 413 1.72 -17.39 15.89
CA PRO A 413 1.30 -16.91 17.20
C PRO A 413 2.43 -17.15 18.21
N PRO A 414 2.55 -16.30 19.22
CA PRO A 414 3.63 -16.41 20.18
C PRO A 414 3.47 -17.72 20.97
N LEU A 415 4.56 -18.49 21.05
CA LEU A 415 4.55 -19.84 21.61
C LEU A 415 4.54 -19.78 23.14
N PRO A 416 3.68 -20.55 23.83
CA PRO A 416 3.74 -20.66 25.28
C PRO A 416 5.06 -21.32 25.71
N LEU A 417 5.80 -20.66 26.59
CA LEU A 417 6.91 -21.22 27.35
C LEU A 417 6.36 -21.98 28.56
N GLY A 418 6.36 -23.31 28.46
CA GLY A 418 5.96 -24.19 29.57
C GLY A 418 4.47 -24.10 29.91
N ASN A 419 4.10 -24.68 31.06
CA ASN A 419 2.73 -24.68 31.58
C ASN A 419 2.35 -23.38 32.30
N ASP A 420 3.28 -22.44 32.47
CA ASP A 420 3.13 -21.25 33.32
C ASP A 420 2.48 -20.05 32.59
N GLY A 421 1.96 -20.27 31.38
CA GLY A 421 1.28 -19.23 30.59
C GLY A 421 2.18 -18.10 30.07
N ARG A 422 3.49 -18.13 30.35
CA ARG A 422 4.45 -17.17 29.80
C ARG A 422 4.60 -17.42 28.31
N VAL A 423 4.69 -16.37 27.50
CA VAL A 423 4.79 -16.51 26.04
C VAL A 423 6.15 -15.99 25.57
N ALA A 424 6.78 -16.67 24.61
CA ALA A 424 8.03 -16.20 24.01
C ALA A 424 7.80 -14.82 23.37
N PRO A 425 8.56 -13.77 23.75
CA PRO A 425 8.39 -12.47 23.14
C PRO A 425 8.78 -12.53 21.67
N LEU A 426 7.81 -12.31 20.79
CA LEU A 426 8.06 -12.14 19.37
C LEU A 426 8.35 -10.68 19.09
N LYS A 427 9.59 -10.40 18.69
CA LYS A 427 9.96 -9.10 18.16
C LYS A 427 9.40 -8.99 16.75
N LYS A 428 8.67 -7.91 16.49
CA LYS A 428 8.15 -7.58 15.16
C LYS A 428 8.35 -6.09 14.88
N ARG A 429 8.35 -5.72 13.62
CA ARG A 429 8.33 -4.32 13.17
C ARG A 429 6.92 -3.98 12.71
N ARG A 430 6.37 -2.86 13.16
CA ARG A 430 5.11 -2.31 12.68
C ARG A 430 5.35 -1.03 11.89
N CYS A 431 4.72 -0.91 10.74
CA CYS A 431 4.78 0.30 9.96
C CYS A 431 3.91 1.39 10.60
N VAL A 432 4.47 2.58 10.82
CA VAL A 432 3.72 3.72 11.39
C VAL A 432 2.63 4.27 10.47
N ARG A 433 2.69 3.95 9.17
CA ARG A 433 1.75 4.48 8.16
C ARG A 433 0.60 3.52 7.86
N CYS A 434 0.91 2.29 7.50
CA CYS A 434 -0.10 1.31 7.09
C CYS A 434 -0.43 0.28 8.17
N CYS A 435 0.26 0.32 9.31
CA CYS A 435 0.14 -0.62 10.44
C CYS A 435 0.44 -2.09 10.11
N GLU A 436 0.92 -2.38 8.90
CA GLU A 436 1.38 -3.71 8.53
C GLU A 436 2.63 -4.11 9.32
N VAL A 437 2.83 -5.41 9.45
CA VAL A 437 3.90 -5.97 10.27
C VAL A 437 4.92 -6.72 9.45
N SER A 438 6.17 -6.74 9.91
CA SER A 438 7.18 -7.68 9.47
C SER A 438 7.77 -8.36 10.70
N GLY A 439 7.78 -9.70 10.69
CA GLY A 439 8.42 -10.51 11.72
C GLY A 439 9.93 -10.61 11.55
N ASP A 440 10.50 -10.04 10.48
CA ASP A 440 11.95 -9.98 10.31
C ASP A 440 12.51 -8.81 11.12
N THR A 441 13.18 -9.10 12.25
CA THR A 441 13.91 -8.10 13.05
C THR A 441 15.42 -8.26 12.94
N ASN A 442 15.90 -9.25 12.19
CA ASN A 442 17.32 -9.57 12.14
C ASN A 442 18.00 -8.80 11.01
N LEU A 443 19.28 -8.51 11.20
CA LEU A 443 20.11 -7.99 10.13
C LEU A 443 20.34 -9.09 9.07
N PRO A 444 20.38 -8.74 7.78
CA PRO A 444 20.69 -9.70 6.72
C PRO A 444 22.01 -10.42 6.99
N ARG A 445 22.02 -11.75 6.88
CA ARG A 445 23.18 -12.58 7.26
C ARG A 445 24.23 -12.68 6.15
N SER A 446 23.84 -12.47 4.89
CA SER A 446 24.76 -12.45 3.74
C SER A 446 24.85 -11.07 3.10
N LEU A 447 25.99 -10.78 2.46
CA LEU A 447 26.20 -9.53 1.72
C LEU A 447 25.21 -9.39 0.54
N LEU A 448 24.88 -10.51 -0.12
CA LEU A 448 23.90 -10.55 -1.20
C LEU A 448 22.50 -10.19 -0.71
N SER A 449 22.06 -10.81 0.40
CA SER A 449 20.79 -10.48 1.06
C SER A 449 20.76 -9.03 1.52
N PHE A 450 21.84 -8.54 2.13
CA PHE A 450 21.96 -7.14 2.53
C PHE A 450 21.80 -6.18 1.34
N LYS A 451 22.53 -6.39 0.25
CA LYS A 451 22.45 -5.54 -0.95
C LYS A 451 21.05 -5.51 -1.54
N MET A 452 20.39 -6.67 -1.62
CA MET A 452 19.03 -6.79 -2.13
C MET A 452 18.02 -6.06 -1.25
N ILE A 453 18.02 -6.32 0.07
CA ILE A 453 17.09 -5.70 1.02
C ILE A 453 17.34 -4.18 1.12
N ALA A 454 18.60 -3.74 1.03
CA ALA A 454 18.97 -2.32 1.00
C ALA A 454 18.47 -1.64 -0.28
N LYS A 455 18.64 -2.24 -1.46
CA LYS A 455 18.11 -1.72 -2.73
C LYS A 455 16.59 -1.65 -2.74
N LEU A 456 15.91 -2.62 -2.12
CA LEU A 456 14.47 -2.62 -1.95
C LEU A 456 13.98 -1.60 -0.90
N GLY A 457 14.88 -0.99 -0.11
CA GLY A 457 14.53 -0.01 0.94
C GLY A 457 13.86 -0.61 2.18
N LEU A 458 13.86 -1.94 2.33
CA LEU A 458 13.05 -2.66 3.33
C LEU A 458 13.64 -2.64 4.74
N LEU A 459 14.93 -2.29 4.87
CA LEU A 459 15.56 -2.12 6.18
C LEU A 459 14.94 -0.96 6.95
N ARG A 460 14.68 0.17 6.26
CA ARG A 460 14.23 1.43 6.88
C ARG A 460 12.72 1.60 6.84
N SER A 461 12.09 1.18 5.76
CA SER A 461 10.68 1.46 5.49
C SER A 461 9.90 0.24 5.04
N CYS A 462 8.60 0.25 5.32
CA CYS A 462 7.61 -0.65 4.74
C CYS A 462 7.46 -0.42 3.23
N LEU A 463 6.76 -1.31 2.54
CA LEU A 463 6.44 -1.16 1.11
C LEU A 463 5.65 0.12 0.77
N CYS A 464 4.96 0.70 1.76
CA CYS A 464 4.29 1.99 1.62
C CYS A 464 5.22 3.19 1.92
N GLY A 465 6.51 2.96 2.15
CA GLY A 465 7.47 4.01 2.54
C GLY A 465 7.33 4.54 3.96
N GLY A 466 6.41 3.98 4.78
CA GLY A 466 6.32 4.33 6.20
C GLY A 466 7.42 3.66 7.02
N MET A 467 7.96 4.37 8.00
CA MET A 467 9.05 3.87 8.84
C MET A 467 8.60 2.70 9.73
N TRP A 468 9.55 1.84 10.07
CA TRP A 468 9.35 0.75 11.01
C TRP A 468 9.51 1.23 12.46
N VAL A 469 8.58 0.82 13.33
CA VAL A 469 8.72 0.88 14.78
C VAL A 469 8.82 -0.54 15.31
N LEU A 470 9.69 -0.75 16.29
CA LEU A 470 9.90 -2.06 16.89
C LEU A 470 8.82 -2.29 17.95
N GLU A 471 8.10 -3.39 17.82
CA GLU A 471 7.04 -3.81 18.72
C GLU A 471 7.47 -5.12 19.38
N MET A 472 7.38 -5.16 20.71
CA MET A 472 7.58 -6.37 21.49
C MET A 472 6.22 -6.90 21.89
N ASP A 473 5.87 -8.07 21.36
CA ASP A 473 4.64 -8.75 21.76
C ASP A 473 4.92 -9.47 23.08
N THR A 474 4.47 -8.90 24.20
CA THR A 474 4.64 -9.48 25.54
C THR A 474 3.62 -10.59 25.84
N GLY A 475 2.72 -10.91 24.91
CA GLY A 475 1.77 -11.99 25.09
C GLY A 475 0.71 -11.73 26.16
N ASP A 476 0.49 -10.47 26.54
CA ASP A 476 -0.64 -10.13 27.39
C ASP A 476 -1.93 -10.43 26.62
N LEU A 477 -2.64 -11.47 27.07
CA LEU A 477 -4.04 -11.69 26.76
C LEU A 477 -4.82 -10.49 27.29
N ALA A 478 -4.83 -9.40 26.52
CA ALA A 478 -5.78 -8.32 26.70
C ALA A 478 -7.16 -8.92 26.43
N VAL A 479 -7.80 -9.40 27.50
CA VAL A 479 -9.24 -9.53 27.58
C VAL A 479 -9.79 -8.20 27.08
N THR A 480 -10.37 -8.22 25.89
CA THR A 480 -11.13 -7.10 25.35
C THR A 480 -12.37 -6.92 26.23
N THR A 481 -12.22 -6.25 27.37
CA THR A 481 -13.33 -5.53 27.99
C THR A 481 -13.58 -4.31 27.13
N GLY A 482 -14.70 -4.34 26.39
CA GLY A 482 -15.16 -3.18 25.64
C GLY A 482 -15.37 -2.01 26.60
N SER A 483 -14.53 -0.98 26.51
CA SER A 483 -14.86 0.33 27.01
C SER A 483 -15.88 0.95 26.04
N ALA A 484 -17.14 0.67 26.31
CA ALA A 484 -18.24 1.50 25.85
C ALA A 484 -18.31 2.71 26.79
N HIS A 485 -17.65 3.81 26.43
CA HIS A 485 -18.05 5.14 26.89
C HIS A 485 -19.01 5.73 25.87
N GLY A 486 -20.25 5.26 25.96
CA GLY A 486 -21.40 5.95 25.40
C GLY A 486 -21.84 7.02 26.40
N ASN A 487 -21.78 8.28 25.95
CA ASN A 487 -22.41 9.42 26.62
C ASN A 487 -23.87 9.09 26.96
N ARG A 488 -24.19 8.95 28.24
CA ARG A 488 -25.57 9.06 28.73
C ARG A 488 -25.90 10.55 28.88
N ILE A 489 -26.63 11.07 27.92
CA ILE A 489 -27.42 12.29 28.09
C ILE A 489 -28.62 11.90 28.97
N SER A 490 -28.66 12.45 30.18
CA SER A 490 -29.79 12.36 31.10
C SER A 490 -30.91 13.27 30.63
N GLN A 491 -32.07 12.69 30.31
CA GLN A 491 -33.35 13.39 30.37
C GLN A 491 -34.01 13.06 31.72
N THR A 492 -34.16 14.09 32.54
CA THR A 492 -35.26 14.31 33.48
C THR A 492 -35.54 15.79 33.48
#